data_AF-A0A1C6C2G8-F1
#
_entry.id   AF-A0A1C6C2G8-F1
#
_cell.length_a   1.000
_cell.length_b   1.000
_cell.length_c   1.000
_cell.angle_alpha   90.00
_cell.angle_beta   90.00
_cell.angle_gamma   90.00
#
_symmetry.space_group_name_H-M   'P 1'
#
loop_
_entity.id
_entity.type
_entity.pdbx_description
1 polymer ?
#
loop_
_entity_poly.entity_id
_entity_poly.type
_entity_poly.pdbx_seq_one_letter_code
_entity_poly.pdbx_strand_id
1 'polypeptide(L)' 'MTREQRIANIVADLEGWEVKSDDNGSYLEVKLGEFLLEMDLSDMPSIETLTKEELATIIFDNYLEQ' A
#
# COMPACT_ATOMS: atom_id res chain seq x y z
N MET A 1 12.68 15.87 -3.08
CA MET A 1 11.47 15.43 -2.38
C MET A 1 11.91 14.51 -1.25
N THR A 2 11.49 14.75 -0.01
CA THR A 2 11.92 13.93 1.14
C THR A 2 11.11 12.63 1.21
N ARG A 3 11.57 11.64 1.97
CA ARG A 3 10.85 10.37 2.20
C ARG A 3 9.45 10.64 2.78
N GLU A 4 9.36 11.53 3.75
CA GLU A 4 8.09 11.90 4.40
C GLU A 4 7.13 12.55 3.42
N GLN A 5 7.62 13.39 2.49
CA GLN A 5 6.79 13.96 1.42
C GLN A 5 6.30 12.90 0.43
N ARG A 6 7.10 11.86 0.16
CA ARG A 6 6.71 10.76 -0.74
C ARG A 6 5.65 9.89 -0.10
N ILE A 7 5.81 9.55 1.17
CA ILE A 7 4.81 8.83 1.96
C ILE A 7 3.52 9.65 2.06
N ALA A 8 3.60 10.94 2.38
CA ALA A 8 2.42 11.80 2.46
C ALA A 8 1.63 11.87 1.14
N ASN A 9 2.34 11.88 0.00
CA ASN A 9 1.68 11.81 -1.31
C ASN A 9 0.99 10.46 -1.55
N ILE A 10 1.61 9.35 -1.18
CA ILE A 10 0.97 8.03 -1.25
C ILE A 10 -0.26 7.98 -0.35
N VAL A 11 -0.19 8.53 0.86
CA VAL A 11 -1.34 8.59 1.78
C VAL A 11 -2.49 9.41 1.21
N ALA A 12 -2.19 10.51 0.53
CA ALA A 12 -3.21 11.32 -0.14
C ALA A 12 -3.85 10.55 -1.32
N ASP A 13 -3.06 9.73 -2.02
CA ASP A 13 -3.52 8.91 -3.15
C ASP A 13 -4.14 7.56 -2.72
N LEU A 14 -4.03 7.16 -1.45
CA LEU A 14 -4.59 5.92 -0.88
C LEU A 14 -6.12 5.83 -1.03
N GLU A 15 -6.83 6.90 -1.41
CA GLU A 15 -8.25 6.80 -1.78
C GLU A 15 -8.50 5.83 -2.96
N GLY A 16 -7.50 5.62 -3.84
CA GLY A 16 -7.56 4.65 -4.94
C GLY A 16 -7.02 3.25 -4.60
N TRP A 17 -6.70 3.01 -3.32
CA TRP A 17 -6.00 1.81 -2.87
C TRP A 17 -6.95 0.99 -1.98
N GLU A 18 -7.20 -0.24 -2.38
CA GLU A 18 -8.12 -1.15 -1.69
C GLU A 18 -7.33 -2.35 -1.17
N VAL A 19 -7.39 -2.58 0.14
CA VAL A 19 -6.87 -3.82 0.73
C VAL A 19 -7.93 -4.89 0.54
N LYS A 20 -7.55 -5.97 -0.15
CA LYS A 20 -8.40 -7.14 -0.39
C LYS A 20 -7.79 -8.35 0.29
N SER A 21 -8.65 -9.27 0.69
CA SER A 21 -8.25 -10.56 1.23
C SER A 21 -9.11 -11.67 0.62
N ASP A 22 -8.47 -12.75 0.23
CA ASP A 22 -9.10 -13.95 -0.31
C ASP A 22 -8.56 -15.21 0.39
N ASP A 23 -8.96 -16.39 -0.10
CA ASP A 23 -8.50 -17.68 0.43
C ASP A 23 -6.98 -17.90 0.29
N ASN A 24 -6.28 -17.08 -0.52
CA ASN A 24 -4.84 -17.16 -0.77
C ASN A 24 -4.02 -16.15 0.05
N GLY A 25 -4.64 -15.14 0.66
CA GLY A 25 -3.94 -14.17 1.49
C GLY A 25 -4.53 -12.77 1.45
N SER A 26 -3.81 -11.81 2.02
CA SER A 26 -4.16 -10.38 1.93
C SER A 26 -3.26 -9.69 0.93
N TYR A 27 -3.84 -8.91 0.04
CA TYR A 27 -3.12 -8.16 -0.97
C TYR A 27 -3.69 -6.74 -1.10
N LEU A 28 -2.86 -5.84 -1.57
CA LEU A 28 -3.23 -4.46 -1.82
C LEU A 28 -3.38 -4.25 -3.32
N GLU A 29 -4.56 -3.78 -3.70
CA GLU A 29 -4.90 -3.44 -5.07
C GLU A 29 -4.90 -1.92 -5.22
N VAL A 30 -4.06 -1.43 -6.13
CA VAL A 30 -3.91 0.00 -6.41
C VAL A 30 -4.32 0.28 -7.84
N LYS A 31 -5.33 1.14 -8.02
CA LYS A 31 -5.79 1.54 -9.34
C LYS A 31 -5.17 2.87 -9.75
N LEU A 32 -4.25 2.83 -10.71
CA LEU A 32 -3.57 3.99 -11.29
C LEU A 32 -4.09 4.24 -12.72
N GLY A 33 -5.27 4.83 -12.82
CA GLY A 33 -5.93 5.05 -14.11
C GLY A 33 -6.32 3.74 -14.78
N GLU A 34 -5.64 3.38 -15.87
CA GLU A 34 -5.81 2.11 -16.60
C GLU A 34 -4.93 0.97 -16.04
N PHE A 35 -3.99 1.27 -15.14
CA PHE A 35 -3.10 0.28 -14.55
C PHE A 35 -3.65 -0.23 -13.22
N LEU A 36 -3.55 -1.55 -13.02
CA LEU A 36 -3.80 -2.21 -11.74
C LEU A 36 -2.47 -2.73 -11.22
N LEU A 37 -2.15 -2.39 -9.98
CA LEU A 37 -0.96 -2.89 -9.29
C LEU A 37 -1.42 -3.71 -8.08
N GLU A 38 -0.97 -4.95 -8.01
CA GLU A 38 -1.24 -5.87 -6.92
C GLU A 38 0.04 -6.13 -6.14
N MET A 39 -0.04 -5.96 -4.83
CA MET A 39 1.07 -6.22 -3.91
C MET A 39 0.65 -7.27 -2.90
N ASP A 40 1.44 -8.33 -2.77
CA ASP A 40 1.23 -9.35 -1.75
C ASP A 40 1.58 -8.78 -0.36
N LEU A 41 0.62 -8.87 0.56
CA LEU A 41 0.75 -8.43 1.95
C LEU A 41 0.54 -9.60 2.92
N SER A 42 0.59 -10.84 2.45
CA SER A 42 0.37 -12.04 3.26
C SER A 42 1.37 -12.18 4.41
N ASP A 43 2.58 -11.65 4.22
CA ASP A 43 3.62 -11.61 5.25
C ASP A 43 3.49 -10.41 6.21
N MET A 44 2.50 -9.53 6.04
CA MET A 44 2.27 -8.41 6.96
C MET A 44 1.33 -8.82 8.09
N PRO A 45 1.85 -9.02 9.32
CA PRO A 45 0.99 -9.25 10.46
C PRO A 45 0.14 -7.99 10.71
N SER A 46 -1.17 -8.18 10.73
CA SER A 46 -2.15 -7.17 11.18
C SER A 46 -2.42 -6.03 10.20
N ILE A 47 -2.45 -6.29 8.89
CA ILE A 47 -2.85 -5.32 7.87
C ILE A 47 -4.17 -4.59 8.20
N GLU A 48 -5.13 -5.30 8.80
CA GLU A 48 -6.43 -4.77 9.22
C GLU A 48 -6.33 -3.76 10.38
N THR A 49 -5.19 -3.73 11.08
CA THR A 49 -4.93 -2.81 12.19
C THR A 49 -4.04 -1.64 11.81
N LEU A 50 -3.47 -1.66 10.60
CA LEU A 50 -2.57 -0.60 10.12
C LEU A 50 -3.36 0.64 9.74
N THR A 51 -2.81 1.80 10.14
CA THR A 51 -3.27 3.08 9.63
C THR A 51 -2.85 3.28 8.18
N LYS A 52 -3.50 4.22 7.50
CA LYS A 52 -3.14 4.63 6.13
C LYS A 52 -1.67 5.08 6.07
N GLU A 53 -1.19 5.83 7.05
CA GLU A 53 0.22 6.25 7.10
C GLU A 53 1.20 5.09 7.26
N GLU A 54 0.89 4.12 8.12
CA GLU A 54 1.74 2.95 8.33
C GLU A 54 1.80 2.08 7.07
N LEU A 55 0.64 1.83 6.45
CA LEU A 55 0.56 1.08 5.19
C LEU A 55 1.39 1.77 4.09
N ALA A 56 1.21 3.08 3.89
CA ALA A 56 1.96 3.86 2.90
C ALA A 56 3.47 3.83 3.13
N THR A 57 3.89 3.84 4.40
CA THR A 57 5.30 3.73 4.78
C THR A 57 5.87 2.39 4.36
N ILE A 58 5.15 1.30 4.65
CA ILE A 58 5.62 -0.06 4.33
C ILE A 58 5.65 -0.29 2.82
N ILE A 59 4.65 0.20 2.08
CA ILE A 59 4.64 0.20 0.61
C ILE A 59 5.87 0.93 0.09
N PHE A 60 6.11 2.15 0.58
CA PHE A 60 7.21 2.97 0.14
C PHE A 60 8.54 2.26 0.34
N ASP A 61 8.78 1.74 1.55
CA ASP A 61 10.05 1.12 1.93
C ASP A 61 10.31 -0.21 1.19
N ASN A 62 9.29 -1.05 0.98
CA ASN A 62 9.49 -2.37 0.37
C ASN A 62 9.41 -2.37 -1.16
N TYR A 63 8.65 -1.45 -1.75
CA TYR A 63 8.29 -1.52 -3.18
C TYR A 63 8.71 -0.30 -4.00
N LEU A 64 8.90 0.88 -3.39
CA LEU A 64 9.19 2.13 -4.12
C LEU A 64 10.56 2.74 -3.82
N GLU A 65 11.28 2.28 -2.80
CA GLU A 65 12.63 2.75 -2.44
C GLU A 65 13.77 2.01 -3.19
N GLN A 66 13.44 1.12 -4.15
CA GLN A 66 14.45 0.47 -5.00
C GLN A 66 15.12 1.41 -6.01
#